data_AF-A0AAT9PHB8-F1
#
_entry.id   AF-A0AAT9PHB8-F1
#
_cell.length_a   1.000
_cell.length_b   1.000
_cell.length_c   1.000
_cell.angle_alpha   90.00
_cell.angle_beta   90.00
_cell.angle_gamma   90.00
#
_symmetry.space_group_name_H-M   'P 1'
#
loop_
_entity.id
_entity.type
_entity.pdbx_description
1 polymer ?
#
loop_
_entity_poly.entity_id
_entity_poly.type
_entity_poly.pdbx_seq_one_letter_code
_entity_poly.pdbx_strand_id
1 'polypeptide(L)'
;MNFRWTFNFLLLLLVVTGVITGLYSWMYNQNLSLEILKTIAQFATVITAVGAIISAYFGARKYFDDKNREFIERRLNEVYAPLYGLLAKQKVLRDIIVPDKTVEEIPIISISHTKTTTKYNEELKEFEKNVEELTSIADKKEFLSIIQGSNMGLASPNLVVLINKYETALWFMNLPESHPERKKVEDLILEIEKSLCKEIIISYKSCVKKLGLDKSTEIDHLDVKTGFFN
;
A
#
# COMPACT_ATOMS: atom_id res chain seq x y z
N MET A 1 9.57 10.12 15.69
CA MET A 1 9.94 10.74 16.98
C MET A 1 11.45 10.62 17.16
N ASN A 2 12.16 11.69 17.49
CA ASN A 2 13.63 11.76 17.40
C ASN A 2 14.31 10.84 18.43
N PHE A 3 15.05 9.83 17.98
CA PHE A 3 15.90 8.93 18.79
C PHE A 3 16.82 9.67 19.79
N ARG A 4 17.20 10.92 19.45
CA ARG A 4 17.90 11.84 20.36
C ARG A 4 17.17 12.06 21.69
N TRP A 5 15.84 12.14 21.72
CA TRP A 5 15.09 12.43 22.94
C TRP A 5 15.06 11.26 23.91
N THR A 6 14.87 10.03 23.42
CA THR A 6 14.89 8.83 24.26
C THR A 6 16.28 8.54 24.79
N PHE A 7 17.31 8.74 23.96
CA PHE A 7 18.71 8.60 24.38
C PHE A 7 19.10 9.66 25.42
N ASN A 8 18.73 10.93 25.20
CA ASN A 8 18.97 12.00 26.15
C ASN A 8 18.24 11.78 27.48
N PHE A 9 17.03 11.23 27.46
CA PHE A 9 16.28 10.92 28.68
C PHE A 9 16.92 9.79 29.49
N LEU A 10 17.38 8.73 28.81
CA LEU A 10 18.04 7.59 29.45
C LEU A 10 19.42 7.97 30.01
N LEU A 11 20.15 8.82 29.28
CA LEU A 11 21.40 9.42 29.74
C LEU A 11 21.17 10.32 30.97
N LEU A 12 20.12 11.15 30.95
CA LEU A 12 19.74 11.99 32.09
C LEU A 12 19.41 11.12 33.32
N LEU A 13 18.66 10.04 33.15
CA LEU A 13 18.34 9.09 34.23
C LEU A 13 19.60 8.45 34.82
N LEU A 14 20.56 8.04 33.99
CA LEU A 14 21.84 7.48 34.44
C LEU A 14 22.71 8.50 35.17
N VAL A 15 22.73 9.75 34.70
CA VAL A 15 23.45 10.84 35.38
C VAL A 15 22.79 11.14 36.72
N VAL A 16 21.46 11.20 36.77
CA VAL A 16 20.71 11.44 38.02
C VAL A 16 20.93 10.30 39.01
N THR A 17 20.87 9.05 38.59
CA THR A 17 21.14 7.90 39.49
C THR A 17 22.58 7.88 39.96
N GLY A 18 23.56 8.21 39.09
CA GLY A 18 24.97 8.34 39.46
C GLY A 18 25.24 9.47 40.45
N VAL A 19 24.56 10.61 40.30
CA VAL A 19 24.65 11.73 41.25
C VAL A 19 24.01 11.36 42.59
N ILE A 20 22.88 10.65 42.58
CA ILE A 20 22.21 10.19 43.81
C ILE A 20 23.07 9.16 44.55
N THR A 21 23.68 8.19 43.85
CA THR A 21 24.55 7.19 44.48
C THR A 21 25.87 7.80 44.97
N GLY A 22 26.42 8.79 44.25
CA GLY A 22 27.56 9.57 44.69
C GLY A 22 27.27 10.39 45.94
N LEU A 23 26.12 11.09 45.99
CA LEU A 23 25.64 11.81 47.17
C LEU A 23 25.39 10.86 48.33
N TYR A 24 24.81 9.68 48.09
CA TYR A 24 24.61 8.65 49.11
C TYR A 24 25.94 8.19 49.73
N SER A 25 26.96 7.90 48.90
CA SER A 25 28.30 7.51 49.39
C SER A 25 28.98 8.64 50.17
N TRP A 26 28.86 9.88 49.70
CA TRP A 26 29.42 11.05 50.39
C TRP A 26 28.73 11.29 51.75
N MET A 27 27.40 11.16 51.81
CA MET A 27 26.63 11.31 53.05
C MET A 27 26.87 10.17 54.04
N TYR A 28 27.05 8.94 53.57
CA TYR A 28 27.45 7.80 54.41
C TYR A 28 28.81 8.06 55.08
N ASN A 29 29.76 8.62 54.33
CA ASN A 29 31.08 8.99 54.84
C ASN A 29 31.05 10.13 55.89
N GLN A 30 29.97 10.93 55.93
CA GLN A 30 29.77 12.02 56.88
C GLN A 30 29.06 11.60 58.19
N ASN A 31 28.93 10.28 58.46
CA ASN A 31 28.25 9.75 59.66
C ASN A 31 26.81 10.25 59.83
N LEU A 32 26.10 10.46 58.72
CA LEU A 32 24.68 10.82 58.74
C LEU A 32 23.85 9.66 59.33
N SER A 33 22.72 9.98 59.98
CA SER A 33 21.92 8.93 60.63
C SER A 33 21.46 7.86 59.63
N LEU A 34 21.58 6.60 60.06
CA LEU A 34 21.31 5.42 59.25
C LEU A 34 19.86 5.38 58.74
N GLU A 35 18.95 6.11 59.39
CA GLU A 35 17.56 6.30 58.97
C GLU A 35 17.41 7.21 57.75
N ILE A 36 18.12 8.34 57.68
CA ILE A 36 18.04 9.27 56.54
C ILE A 36 18.56 8.59 55.26
N LEU A 37 19.64 7.82 55.39
CA LEU A 37 20.19 7.04 54.28
C LEU A 37 19.18 6.00 53.76
N LYS A 38 18.50 5.28 54.66
CA LYS A 38 17.44 4.33 54.27
C LYS A 38 16.30 5.02 53.52
N THR A 39 15.86 6.20 53.97
CA THR A 39 14.82 6.98 53.30
C THR A 39 15.23 7.39 51.88
N ILE A 40 16.46 7.90 51.69
CA ILE A 40 16.97 8.28 50.37
C ILE A 40 17.05 7.07 49.44
N ALA A 41 17.54 5.93 49.93
CA ALA A 41 17.62 4.69 49.14
C ALA A 41 16.22 4.18 48.71
N GLN A 42 15.22 4.28 49.59
CA GLN A 42 13.84 3.96 49.24
C GLN A 42 13.29 4.87 48.14
N PHE A 43 13.50 6.19 48.24
CA PHE A 43 13.09 7.13 47.19
C PHE A 43 13.80 6.89 45.87
N ALA A 44 15.12 6.63 45.88
CA ALA A 44 15.88 6.31 44.68
C ALA A 44 15.33 5.05 43.98
N THR A 45 14.94 4.04 44.76
CA THR A 45 14.33 2.80 44.25
C THR A 45 12.97 3.08 43.59
N VAL A 46 12.13 3.90 44.23
CA VAL A 46 10.82 4.28 43.67
C VAL A 46 10.99 5.07 42.37
N ILE A 47 11.90 6.04 42.32
CA ILE A 47 12.19 6.82 41.10
C ILE A 47 12.68 5.90 39.97
N THR A 48 13.56 4.95 40.29
CA THR A 48 14.07 3.98 39.32
C THR A 48 12.95 3.08 38.79
N ALA A 49 12.06 2.61 39.66
CA ALA A 49 10.89 1.81 39.27
C ALA A 49 9.94 2.60 38.35
N VAL A 50 9.65 3.87 38.67
CA VAL A 50 8.86 4.76 37.81
C VAL A 50 9.54 4.97 36.45
N GLY A 51 10.85 5.22 36.44
CA GLY A 51 11.63 5.36 35.22
C GLY A 51 11.57 4.10 34.34
N ALA A 52 11.61 2.91 34.94
CA ALA A 52 11.45 1.64 34.23
C ALA A 52 10.06 1.49 33.59
N ILE A 53 8.99 1.86 34.31
CA ILE A 53 7.61 1.82 33.80
C ILE A 53 7.44 2.76 32.61
N ILE A 54 7.93 4.01 32.73
CA ILE A 54 7.87 4.99 31.64
C ILE A 54 8.64 4.47 30.41
N SER A 55 9.85 3.94 30.62
CA SER A 55 10.67 3.39 29.54
C SER A 55 9.99 2.20 28.85
N ALA A 56 9.37 1.30 29.62
CA ALA A 56 8.59 0.18 29.10
C ALA A 56 7.39 0.65 28.26
N TYR A 57 6.65 1.66 28.73
CA TYR A 57 5.53 2.25 27.99
C TYR A 57 5.97 2.83 26.64
N PHE A 58 7.05 3.62 26.62
CA PHE A 58 7.58 4.18 25.37
C PHE A 58 8.15 3.11 24.44
N GLY A 59 8.81 2.09 25.00
CA GLY A 59 9.31 0.95 24.25
C GLY A 59 8.17 0.18 23.56
N ALA A 60 7.09 -0.10 24.29
CA ALA A 60 5.90 -0.75 23.76
C ALA A 60 5.24 0.10 22.65
N ARG A 61 5.04 1.40 22.90
CA ARG A 61 4.48 2.30 21.89
C ARG A 61 5.32 2.33 20.60
N LYS A 62 6.64 2.47 20.73
CA LYS A 62 7.56 2.44 19.60
C LYS A 62 7.47 1.11 18.85
N TYR A 63 7.43 -0.02 19.56
CA TYR A 63 7.29 -1.33 18.96
C TYR A 63 6.02 -1.44 18.10
N PHE A 64 4.88 -0.95 18.60
CA PHE A 64 3.64 -0.92 17.82
C PHE A 64 3.73 0.01 16.60
N ASP A 65 4.34 1.19 16.75
CA ASP A 65 4.53 2.13 15.64
C ASP A 65 5.43 1.51 14.55
N ASP A 66 6.54 0.88 14.94
CA ASP A 66 7.47 0.20 14.01
C ASP A 66 6.78 -0.97 13.31
N LYS A 67 5.98 -1.77 14.03
CA LYS A 67 5.22 -2.89 13.45
C LYS A 67 4.11 -2.45 12.51
N ASN A 68 3.40 -1.38 12.86
CA ASN A 68 2.39 -0.80 11.97
C ASN A 68 3.02 -0.24 10.71
N ARG A 69 4.16 0.43 10.83
CA ARG A 69 4.91 0.94 9.67
C ARG A 69 5.38 -0.20 8.78
N GLU A 70 5.99 -1.23 9.34
CA GLU A 70 6.41 -2.44 8.62
C GLU A 70 5.24 -3.07 7.85
N PHE A 71 4.08 -3.21 8.50
CA PHE A 71 2.86 -3.72 7.85
C PHE A 71 2.42 -2.84 6.67
N ILE A 72 2.43 -1.52 6.81
CA ILE A 72 2.03 -0.59 5.75
C ILE A 72 3.03 -0.59 4.59
N GLU A 73 4.33 -0.67 4.87
CA GLU A 73 5.39 -0.77 3.85
C GLU A 73 5.24 -2.06 3.04
N ARG A 74 5.04 -3.20 3.72
CA ARG A 74 4.77 -4.48 3.04
C ARG A 74 3.50 -4.42 2.21
N ARG A 75 2.41 -3.87 2.76
CA ARG A 75 1.15 -3.69 2.03
C ARG A 75 1.31 -2.81 0.79
N LEU A 76 2.09 -1.73 0.89
CA LEU A 76 2.41 -0.87 -0.25
C LEU A 76 3.19 -1.65 -1.30
N ASN A 77 4.30 -2.29 -0.94
CA ASN A 77 5.22 -2.90 -1.88
C ASN A 77 4.72 -4.22 -2.48
N GLU A 78 4.07 -5.07 -1.68
CA GLU A 78 3.64 -6.42 -2.09
C GLU A 78 2.26 -6.43 -2.77
N VAL A 79 1.47 -5.37 -2.65
CA VAL A 79 0.09 -5.33 -3.18
C VAL A 79 -0.16 -4.08 -4.02
N TYR A 80 -0.09 -2.89 -3.42
CA TYR A 80 -0.63 -1.70 -4.08
C TYR A 80 0.33 -1.07 -5.09
N ALA A 81 1.65 -1.12 -4.88
CA ALA A 81 2.64 -0.62 -5.82
C ALA A 81 2.63 -1.35 -7.17
N PRO A 82 2.63 -2.70 -7.24
CA PRO A 82 2.55 -3.39 -8.52
C PRO A 82 1.20 -3.14 -9.23
N LEU A 83 0.09 -3.13 -8.50
CA LEU A 83 -1.24 -2.84 -9.05
C LEU A 83 -1.34 -1.40 -9.58
N TYR A 84 -0.89 -0.42 -8.80
CA TYR A 84 -0.86 0.99 -9.22
C TYR A 84 0.07 1.22 -10.40
N GLY A 85 1.24 0.55 -10.42
CA GLY A 85 2.18 0.60 -11.53
C GLY A 85 1.58 0.08 -12.84
N LEU A 86 0.77 -0.98 -12.78
CA LEU A 86 0.02 -1.48 -13.94
C LEU A 86 -1.02 -0.46 -14.41
N LEU A 87 -1.81 0.12 -13.51
CA LEU A 87 -2.77 1.17 -13.88
C LEU A 87 -2.10 2.38 -14.53
N ALA A 88 -0.92 2.78 -14.03
CA ALA A 88 -0.15 3.86 -14.62
C ALA A 88 0.34 3.52 -16.04
N LYS A 89 0.84 2.29 -16.26
CA LYS A 89 1.23 1.81 -17.60
C LYS A 89 0.04 1.83 -18.56
N GLN A 90 -1.11 1.31 -18.14
CA GLN A 90 -2.32 1.24 -18.96
C GLN A 90 -2.85 2.64 -19.30
N LYS A 91 -2.75 3.59 -18.37
CA LYS A 91 -3.10 5.00 -18.65
C LYS A 91 -2.19 5.60 -19.72
N VAL A 92 -0.87 5.46 -19.60
CA VAL A 92 0.07 5.96 -20.61
C VAL A 92 -0.21 5.34 -21.97
N LEU A 93 -0.48 4.03 -21.99
CA LEU A 93 -0.81 3.32 -23.22
C LEU A 93 -2.10 3.84 -23.85
N ARG A 94 -3.14 4.03 -23.05
CA ARG A 94 -4.41 4.62 -23.47
C ARG A 94 -4.25 6.02 -24.05
N ASP A 95 -3.51 6.89 -23.36
CA ASP A 95 -3.31 8.29 -23.79
C ASP A 95 -2.59 8.35 -25.16
N ILE A 96 -1.80 7.34 -25.50
CA ILE A 96 -1.13 7.20 -26.82
C ILE A 96 -2.07 6.64 -27.89
N ILE A 97 -2.85 5.61 -27.58
CA ILE A 97 -3.66 4.88 -28.59
C ILE A 97 -5.01 5.56 -28.84
N VAL A 98 -5.65 6.04 -27.77
CA VAL A 98 -7.02 6.55 -27.79
C VAL A 98 -7.10 7.85 -26.99
N PRO A 99 -6.54 8.96 -27.51
CA PRO A 99 -6.50 10.24 -26.81
C PRO A 99 -7.90 10.86 -26.59
N ASP A 100 -8.88 10.51 -27.44
CA ASP A 100 -10.18 11.20 -27.50
C ASP A 100 -11.33 10.52 -26.73
N LYS A 101 -11.07 9.42 -26.01
CA LYS A 101 -12.12 8.69 -25.25
C LYS A 101 -11.94 8.79 -23.75
N THR A 102 -13.05 8.91 -23.00
CA THR A 102 -13.04 9.04 -21.53
C THR A 102 -12.98 7.69 -20.80
N VAL A 103 -12.53 7.69 -19.54
CA VAL A 103 -12.36 6.47 -18.74
C VAL A 103 -13.66 5.69 -18.57
N GLU A 104 -14.80 6.37 -18.74
CA GLU A 104 -16.10 5.70 -18.77
C GLU A 104 -16.35 4.83 -20.01
N GLU A 105 -15.75 5.14 -21.16
CA GLU A 105 -16.02 4.47 -22.45
C GLU A 105 -15.11 3.28 -22.74
N ILE A 106 -13.83 3.37 -22.33
CA ILE A 106 -12.85 2.30 -22.48
C ILE A 106 -12.25 1.99 -21.10
N PRO A 107 -12.53 0.81 -20.54
CA PRO A 107 -11.94 0.40 -19.28
C PRO A 107 -10.44 0.19 -19.42
N ILE A 108 -9.69 0.68 -18.43
CA ILE A 108 -8.22 0.72 -18.45
C ILE A 108 -7.62 -0.69 -18.40
N ILE A 109 -8.28 -1.61 -17.69
CA ILE A 109 -7.81 -3.00 -17.52
C ILE A 109 -8.05 -3.84 -18.78
N SER A 110 -8.99 -3.43 -19.63
CA SER A 110 -9.47 -4.19 -20.79
C SER A 110 -8.82 -3.83 -22.13
N ILE A 111 -7.81 -2.95 -22.16
CA ILE A 111 -7.20 -2.49 -23.42
C ILE A 111 -6.26 -3.56 -23.99
N SER A 112 -6.75 -4.32 -24.96
CA SER A 112 -5.93 -5.22 -25.79
C SER A 112 -5.61 -4.57 -27.13
N HIS A 113 -4.34 -4.62 -27.54
CA HIS A 113 -3.90 -4.15 -28.84
C HIS A 113 -3.99 -5.30 -29.85
N THR A 114 -4.94 -5.22 -30.78
CA THR A 114 -5.04 -6.18 -31.87
C THR A 114 -4.62 -5.53 -33.18
N LYS A 115 -3.54 -6.02 -33.79
CA LYS A 115 -3.13 -5.62 -35.13
C LYS A 115 -3.86 -6.53 -36.11
N THR A 116 -4.87 -5.99 -36.78
CA THR A 116 -5.52 -6.72 -37.88
C THR A 116 -4.71 -6.53 -39.14
N THR A 117 -4.02 -7.57 -39.58
CA THR A 117 -3.35 -7.61 -40.88
C THR A 117 -4.27 -8.32 -41.85
N THR A 118 -4.80 -7.59 -42.83
CA THR A 118 -5.63 -8.18 -43.89
C THR A 118 -4.72 -8.51 -45.06
N LYS A 119 -4.50 -9.80 -45.33
CA LYS A 119 -3.81 -10.23 -46.55
C LYS A 119 -4.87 -10.79 -47.51
N TYR A 120 -4.86 -10.29 -48.74
CA TYR A 120 -5.69 -10.83 -49.81
C TYR A 120 -5.02 -12.10 -50.33
N ASN A 121 -5.72 -13.23 -50.26
CA ASN A 121 -5.22 -14.51 -50.76
C ASN A 121 -5.80 -14.75 -52.17
N GLU A 122 -4.97 -14.60 -53.20
CA GLU A 122 -5.37 -14.73 -54.61
C GLU A 122 -5.85 -16.14 -54.99
N GLU A 123 -5.39 -17.19 -54.30
CA GLU A 123 -5.76 -18.59 -54.64
C GLU A 123 -7.18 -18.96 -54.17
N LEU A 124 -7.65 -18.40 -53.06
CA LEU A 124 -8.96 -18.70 -52.47
C LEU A 124 -10.02 -17.62 -52.73
N LYS A 125 -9.65 -16.47 -53.31
CA LYS A 125 -10.51 -15.27 -53.43
C LYS A 125 -11.10 -14.82 -52.09
N GLU A 126 -10.42 -15.07 -50.99
CA GLU A 126 -10.86 -14.72 -49.64
C GLU A 126 -9.88 -13.75 -48.97
N PHE A 127 -10.42 -12.90 -48.09
CA PHE A 127 -9.63 -12.02 -47.24
C PHE A 127 -9.22 -12.79 -45.98
N GLU A 128 -7.93 -13.12 -45.86
CA GLU A 128 -7.40 -13.71 -44.66
C GLU A 128 -7.08 -12.58 -43.66
N LYS A 129 -7.96 -12.41 -42.66
CA LYS A 129 -7.70 -11.53 -41.52
C LYS A 129 -6.81 -12.29 -40.54
N ASN A 130 -5.51 -12.02 -40.60
CA ASN A 130 -4.61 -12.41 -39.52
C ASN A 130 -4.67 -11.32 -38.44
N VAL A 131 -5.41 -11.62 -37.36
CA VAL A 131 -5.42 -10.81 -36.14
C VAL A 131 -4.20 -11.24 -35.33
N GLU A 132 -3.10 -10.50 -35.46
CA GLU A 132 -1.98 -10.62 -34.52
C GLU A 132 -2.35 -9.83 -33.26
N GLU A 133 -2.64 -10.54 -32.17
CA GLU A 133 -2.62 -9.95 -30.83
C GLU A 133 -1.18 -9.48 -30.57
N LEU A 134 -0.93 -8.18 -30.71
CA LEU A 134 0.26 -7.57 -30.15
C LEU A 134 0.03 -7.63 -28.64
N THR A 135 0.60 -8.63 -27.97
CA THR A 135 0.56 -8.83 -26.52
C THR A 135 0.73 -7.48 -25.84
N SER A 136 -0.39 -6.87 -25.42
CA SER A 136 -0.36 -5.49 -24.98
C SER A 136 0.38 -5.46 -23.65
N ILE A 137 1.29 -4.49 -23.54
CA ILE A 137 1.89 -4.12 -22.27
C ILE A 137 0.72 -3.78 -21.35
N ALA A 138 0.46 -4.60 -20.34
CA ALA A 138 -0.67 -4.55 -19.41
C ALA A 138 -2.07 -4.96 -19.96
N ASP A 139 -2.23 -6.23 -20.36
CA ASP A 139 -3.53 -6.88 -20.61
C ASP A 139 -4.19 -7.45 -19.34
N LYS A 140 -5.46 -7.87 -19.40
CA LYS A 140 -6.22 -8.58 -18.34
C LYS A 140 -5.45 -9.76 -17.76
N LYS A 141 -4.73 -10.50 -18.60
CA LYS A 141 -3.89 -11.63 -18.17
C LYS A 141 -2.72 -11.16 -17.30
N GLU A 142 -2.09 -10.02 -17.63
CA GLU A 142 -1.04 -9.43 -16.81
C GLU A 142 -1.61 -8.94 -15.47
N PHE A 143 -2.79 -8.31 -15.48
CA PHE A 143 -3.49 -7.90 -14.25
C PHE A 143 -3.77 -9.08 -13.31
N LEU A 144 -4.34 -10.17 -13.83
CA LEU A 144 -4.57 -11.39 -13.06
C LEU A 144 -3.27 -12.04 -12.58
N SER A 145 -2.20 -12.01 -13.38
CA SER A 145 -0.89 -12.53 -12.95
C SER A 145 -0.29 -11.73 -11.80
N ILE A 146 -0.45 -10.39 -11.80
CA ILE A 146 0.01 -9.53 -10.71
C ILE A 146 -0.83 -9.79 -9.46
N ILE A 147 -2.15 -9.98 -9.60
CA ILE A 147 -3.03 -10.36 -8.49
C ILE A 147 -2.55 -11.68 -7.86
N GLN A 148 -2.32 -12.72 -8.68
CA GLN A 148 -1.89 -14.04 -8.21
C GLN A 148 -0.50 -14.01 -7.56
N GLY A 149 0.40 -13.14 -8.03
CA GLY A 149 1.73 -12.93 -7.44
C GLY A 149 1.75 -12.01 -6.22
N SER A 150 0.66 -11.29 -5.95
CA SER A 150 0.57 -10.32 -4.86
C SER A 150 0.09 -10.98 -3.56
N ASN A 151 0.55 -10.48 -2.42
CA ASN A 151 0.15 -11.01 -1.12
C ASN A 151 -1.23 -10.51 -0.69
N MET A 152 -2.28 -11.22 -1.12
CA MET A 152 -3.68 -10.86 -0.79
C MET A 152 -4.00 -10.86 0.70
N GLY A 153 -3.16 -11.49 1.55
CA GLY A 153 -3.28 -11.39 3.01
C GLY A 153 -3.01 -9.98 3.56
N LEU A 154 -2.34 -9.13 2.78
CA LEU A 154 -2.10 -7.73 3.12
C LEU A 154 -3.10 -6.77 2.48
N ALA A 155 -3.90 -7.24 1.52
CA ALA A 155 -4.87 -6.42 0.79
C ALA A 155 -6.03 -5.95 1.68
N SER A 156 -6.69 -4.86 1.28
CA SER A 156 -7.96 -4.48 1.90
C SER A 156 -9.02 -5.56 1.61
N PRO A 157 -9.93 -5.84 2.56
CA PRO A 157 -11.03 -6.78 2.32
C PRO A 157 -11.87 -6.41 1.10
N ASN A 158 -12.04 -5.10 0.86
CA ASN A 158 -12.78 -4.60 -0.30
C ASN A 158 -12.08 -4.95 -1.61
N LEU A 159 -10.75 -4.80 -1.70
CA LEU A 159 -9.99 -5.18 -2.88
C LEU A 159 -10.14 -6.68 -3.19
N VAL A 160 -10.05 -7.53 -2.16
CA VAL A 160 -10.22 -8.99 -2.32
C VAL A 160 -11.60 -9.33 -2.87
N VAL A 161 -12.66 -8.71 -2.33
CA VAL A 161 -14.04 -8.90 -2.82
C VAL A 161 -14.17 -8.46 -4.28
N LEU A 162 -13.61 -7.30 -4.64
CA LEU A 162 -13.67 -6.77 -6.00
C LEU A 162 -12.92 -7.67 -7.00
N ILE A 163 -11.76 -8.20 -6.62
CA ILE A 163 -10.99 -9.15 -7.42
C ILE A 163 -11.81 -10.43 -7.67
N ASN A 164 -12.39 -11.02 -6.62
CA ASN A 164 -13.20 -12.23 -6.77
C ASN A 164 -14.44 -12.00 -7.65
N LYS A 165 -15.09 -10.83 -7.52
CA LYS A 165 -16.20 -10.42 -8.40
C LYS A 165 -15.74 -10.29 -9.84
N TYR A 166 -14.57 -9.71 -10.06
CA TYR A 166 -13.98 -9.54 -11.38
C TYR A 166 -13.66 -10.88 -12.04
N GLU A 167 -12.98 -11.79 -11.34
CA GLU A 167 -12.69 -13.14 -11.84
C GLU A 167 -13.96 -13.90 -12.20
N THR A 168 -14.99 -13.80 -11.34
CA THR A 168 -16.29 -14.42 -11.60
C THR A 168 -16.95 -13.83 -12.84
N ALA A 169 -16.93 -12.50 -12.99
CA ALA A 169 -17.52 -11.84 -14.16
C ALA A 169 -16.76 -12.17 -15.46
N LEU A 170 -15.43 -12.28 -15.40
CA LEU A 170 -14.62 -12.74 -16.53
C LEU A 170 -14.95 -14.19 -16.93
N TRP A 171 -15.27 -15.06 -15.97
CA TRP A 171 -15.71 -16.41 -16.30
C TRP A 171 -17.01 -16.41 -17.14
N PHE A 172 -17.94 -15.51 -16.83
CA PHE A 172 -19.18 -15.31 -17.61
C PHE A 172 -18.95 -14.66 -18.99
N MET A 173 -17.80 -14.02 -19.24
CA MET A 173 -17.47 -13.49 -20.58
C MET A 173 -17.17 -14.58 -21.61
N ASN A 174 -16.96 -15.82 -21.19
CA ASN A 174 -16.79 -16.95 -22.10
C ASN A 174 -18.12 -17.39 -22.76
N LEU A 175 -19.24 -16.73 -22.46
CA LEU A 175 -20.52 -17.00 -23.10
C LEU A 175 -20.54 -16.54 -24.58
N PRO A 176 -21.29 -17.23 -25.46
CA PRO A 176 -21.44 -16.86 -26.86
C PRO A 176 -21.91 -15.42 -27.03
N GLU A 177 -21.50 -14.74 -28.11
CA GLU A 177 -21.90 -13.35 -28.41
C GLU A 177 -23.42 -13.17 -28.45
N SER A 178 -24.12 -14.20 -28.89
CA SER A 178 -25.58 -14.24 -29.01
C SER A 178 -26.32 -14.42 -27.67
N HIS A 179 -25.61 -14.57 -26.55
CA HIS A 179 -26.25 -14.80 -25.25
C HIS A 179 -26.89 -13.50 -24.73
N PRO A 180 -28.19 -13.51 -24.36
CA PRO A 180 -28.93 -12.29 -24.00
C PRO A 180 -28.38 -11.59 -22.75
N GLU A 181 -27.64 -12.32 -21.91
CA GLU A 181 -27.04 -11.77 -20.69
C GLU A 181 -25.62 -11.22 -20.90
N ARG A 182 -25.00 -11.41 -22.08
CA ARG A 182 -23.62 -10.99 -22.30
C ARG A 182 -23.43 -9.48 -22.12
N LYS A 183 -24.36 -8.67 -22.66
CA LYS A 183 -24.31 -7.21 -22.47
C LYS A 183 -24.39 -6.81 -20.99
N LYS A 184 -25.20 -7.52 -20.19
CA LYS A 184 -25.29 -7.27 -18.74
C LYS A 184 -23.98 -7.62 -18.02
N VAL A 185 -23.30 -8.68 -18.47
CA VAL A 185 -21.98 -9.08 -17.94
C VAL A 185 -20.92 -8.05 -18.31
N GLU A 186 -20.92 -7.54 -19.55
CA GLU A 186 -20.01 -6.48 -20.00
C GLU A 186 -20.18 -5.19 -19.18
N ASP A 187 -21.43 -4.75 -18.97
CA ASP A 187 -21.75 -3.59 -18.14
C ASP A 187 -21.27 -3.79 -16.67
N LEU A 188 -21.49 -4.99 -16.12
CA LEU A 188 -21.05 -5.34 -14.76
C LEU A 188 -19.52 -5.34 -14.63
N ILE A 189 -18.81 -5.86 -15.62
CA ILE A 189 -17.34 -5.85 -15.64
C ILE A 189 -16.82 -4.42 -15.61
N LEU A 190 -17.40 -3.54 -16.42
CA LEU A 190 -17.02 -2.14 -16.48
C LEU A 190 -17.21 -1.44 -15.13
N GLU A 191 -18.29 -1.74 -14.41
CA GLU A 191 -18.52 -1.24 -13.05
C GLU A 191 -17.49 -1.77 -12.04
N ILE A 192 -17.17 -3.06 -12.12
CA ILE A 192 -16.18 -3.70 -11.25
C ILE A 192 -14.78 -3.12 -11.51
N GLU A 193 -14.39 -2.93 -12.77
CA GLU A 193 -13.09 -2.37 -13.14
C GLU A 193 -12.92 -0.93 -12.64
N LYS A 194 -13.97 -0.11 -12.75
CA LYS A 194 -13.99 1.25 -12.15
C LYS A 194 -13.78 1.19 -10.64
N SER A 195 -14.48 0.28 -9.97
CA SER A 195 -14.38 0.09 -8.52
C SER A 195 -12.99 -0.40 -8.09
N LEU A 196 -12.40 -1.32 -8.85
CA LEU A 196 -11.04 -1.81 -8.65
C LEU A 196 -10.02 -0.69 -8.78
N CYS A 197 -10.07 0.10 -9.86
CA CYS A 197 -9.16 1.22 -10.08
C CYS A 197 -9.22 2.22 -8.92
N LYS A 198 -10.43 2.58 -8.50
CA LYS A 198 -10.67 3.50 -7.38
C LYS A 198 -10.09 2.97 -6.08
N GLU A 199 -10.36 1.71 -5.73
CA GLU A 199 -9.84 1.06 -4.52
C GLU A 199 -8.31 1.01 -4.52
N ILE A 200 -7.69 0.65 -5.65
CA ILE A 200 -6.23 0.58 -5.79
C ILE A 200 -5.61 1.96 -5.58
N ILE A 201 -6.12 3.01 -6.23
CA ILE A 201 -5.60 4.38 -6.12
C ILE A 201 -5.73 4.90 -4.69
N ILE A 202 -6.93 4.77 -4.08
CA ILE A 202 -7.19 5.25 -2.72
C ILE A 202 -6.27 4.53 -1.73
N SER A 203 -6.16 3.21 -1.83
CA SER A 203 -5.37 2.41 -0.90
C SER A 203 -3.87 2.64 -1.07
N TYR A 204 -3.39 2.84 -2.30
CA TYR A 204 -2.00 3.25 -2.58
C TYR A 204 -1.69 4.59 -1.90
N LYS A 205 -2.50 5.62 -2.16
CA LYS A 205 -2.34 6.95 -1.56
C LYS A 205 -2.40 6.92 -0.03
N SER A 206 -3.32 6.12 0.52
CA SER A 206 -3.43 5.92 1.96
C SER A 206 -2.13 5.35 2.55
N CYS A 207 -1.53 4.34 1.91
CA CYS A 207 -0.26 3.76 2.37
C CYS A 207 0.86 4.79 2.31
N VAL A 208 1.03 5.48 1.18
CA VAL A 208 2.06 6.51 1.00
C VAL A 208 1.94 7.58 2.07
N LYS A 209 0.73 8.11 2.29
CA LYS A 209 0.48 9.16 3.29
C LYS A 209 0.83 8.69 4.71
N LYS A 210 0.46 7.45 5.06
CA LYS A 210 0.79 6.88 6.39
C LYS A 210 2.29 6.67 6.58
N LEU A 211 3.04 6.47 5.50
CA LEU A 211 4.51 6.37 5.51
C LEU A 211 5.21 7.74 5.44
N GLY A 212 4.46 8.82 5.19
CA GLY A 212 5.02 10.16 5.01
C GLY A 212 5.83 10.32 3.71
N LEU A 213 5.56 9.48 2.70
CA LEU A 213 6.21 9.53 1.38
C LEU A 213 5.50 10.51 0.40
N ASP A 214 4.43 11.15 0.87
CA ASP A 214 3.63 12.13 0.13
C ASP A 214 4.36 13.46 -0.09
N LYS A 215 5.37 13.76 0.73
CA LYS A 215 6.17 15.00 0.64
C LYS A 215 7.22 14.98 -0.48
N SER A 216 7.53 13.82 -1.03
CA SER A 216 8.60 13.64 -2.03
C SER A 216 8.11 13.31 -3.43
N THR A 217 6.81 13.10 -3.62
CA THR A 217 6.30 12.46 -4.84
C THR A 217 5.03 13.16 -5.27
N GLU A 218 4.98 13.70 -6.50
CA GLU A 218 3.73 14.09 -7.15
C GLU A 218 2.94 12.80 -7.46
N ILE A 219 2.10 12.35 -6.54
CA ILE A 219 1.26 11.13 -6.70
C ILE A 219 -0.02 11.44 -7.48
N ASP A 220 -0.04 12.57 -8.18
CA ASP A 220 -1.19 13.09 -8.90
C ASP A 220 -1.28 12.63 -10.36
N HIS A 221 -0.39 11.74 -10.81
CA HIS A 221 -0.49 11.17 -12.15
C HIS A 221 -1.83 10.44 -12.41
N LEU A 222 -2.55 10.05 -11.35
CA LEU A 222 -3.85 9.39 -11.42
C LEU A 222 -5.02 10.14 -10.72
N ASP A 223 -4.83 11.34 -10.13
CA ASP A 223 -5.95 12.08 -9.50
C ASP A 223 -6.58 13.16 -10.40
N VAL A 224 -7.87 12.95 -10.67
CA VAL A 224 -9.00 13.91 -10.60
C VAL A 224 -9.04 15.13 -11.53
N LYS A 225 -7.94 15.61 -12.13
CA LYS A 225 -8.04 16.68 -13.16
C LYS A 225 -8.26 16.18 -14.59
N THR A 226 -8.09 14.88 -14.86
CA THR A 226 -8.15 14.33 -16.23
C THR A 226 -9.37 13.42 -16.50
N GLY A 227 -10.53 13.66 -15.88
CA GLY A 227 -11.78 12.99 -16.27
C GLY A 227 -11.88 11.49 -15.93
N PHE A 228 -11.34 11.07 -14.78
CA PHE A 228 -11.43 9.67 -14.31
C PHE A 228 -12.75 9.31 -13.62
N PHE A 229 -13.53 10.31 -13.19
CA PHE A 229 -14.73 10.13 -12.36
C PHE A 229 -15.82 11.19 -12.61
N ASN A 230 -15.80 11.87 -13.77
CA ASN A 230 -16.81 12.89 -14.13
C ASN A 230 -17.58 12.45 -15.35
#